data_AF-P86210-F1
#
_entry.id   AF-P86210-F1
#
_cell.length_a   1.000
_cell.length_b   1.000
_cell.length_c   1.000
_cell.angle_alpha   90.00
_cell.angle_beta   90.00
_cell.angle_gamma   90.00
#
_symmetry.space_group_name_H-M   'P 1'
#
loop_
_entity.id
_entity.type
_entity.pdbx_description
1 polymer ?
#
loop_
_entity_poly.entity_id
_entity_poly.type
_entity_poly.pdbx_seq_one_letter_code
_entity_poly.pdbx_strand_id
1 'polypeptide(L)'
;AAVPSGASTGIYEALELRAVEHINKTIAPALVSKLAMQEFMILPVGASSFRIGAEVYHNLKDATNVGDEGGFAPNILENKEALELLKAGYTDQVVIGMDVAASEFYRFTASAGIQVVGDDLTVTNPKRAASEKSCNCLLLKVNQIGSVTESLQACKLAQSNGWGVMVSHRSGETEDTFIADLVVGLCTGQIKTGAPCRSERYNQILRIEEELGSKSFRNPLAK
;
A
#
# COMPACT_ATOMS: atom_id res chain seq x y z
N ALA A 1 17.69 -6.64 12.92
CA ALA A 1 17.67 -7.87 12.09
C ALA A 1 18.49 -7.60 10.84
N ALA A 2 19.28 -8.57 10.35
CA ALA A 2 20.06 -8.39 9.12
C ALA A 2 19.10 -8.26 7.93
N VAL A 3 19.28 -7.20 7.13
CA VAL A 3 18.46 -6.96 5.93
C VAL A 3 19.03 -7.81 4.77
N PRO A 4 18.22 -8.60 4.05
CA PRO A 4 18.69 -9.38 2.91
C PRO A 4 19.28 -8.50 1.81
N SER A 5 20.45 -8.88 1.29
CA SER A 5 21.14 -8.22 0.19
C SER A 5 20.29 -8.24 -1.09
N GLY A 6 20.14 -7.10 -1.76
CA GLY A 6 19.38 -6.94 -3.01
C GLY A 6 18.05 -6.20 -2.84
N ALA A 7 17.75 -5.73 -1.63
CA ALA A 7 16.51 -5.08 -1.31
C ALA A 7 16.53 -3.57 -1.66
N SER A 8 15.39 -3.05 -2.08
CA SER A 8 15.28 -1.66 -2.53
C SER A 8 15.26 -0.72 -1.32
N THR A 9 15.94 0.42 -1.41
CA THR A 9 16.29 1.30 -0.29
C THR A 9 15.10 2.05 0.35
N GLY A 10 13.86 1.75 -0.03
CA GLY A 10 12.68 2.55 0.30
C GLY A 10 11.65 1.88 1.20
N ILE A 11 11.06 2.65 2.12
CA ILE A 11 9.68 2.48 2.57
C ILE A 11 8.80 3.21 1.55
N TYR A 12 7.86 2.51 0.94
CA TYR A 12 7.10 3.07 -0.16
C TYR A 12 5.79 3.67 0.33
N GLU A 13 5.59 4.97 0.09
CA GLU A 13 4.30 5.64 0.31
C GLU A 13 3.32 5.19 -0.78
N ALA A 14 2.25 4.53 -0.36
CA ALA A 14 1.20 4.05 -1.23
C ALA A 14 0.25 5.19 -1.60
N LEU A 15 0.22 5.56 -2.88
CA LEU A 15 -0.69 6.59 -3.36
C LEU A 15 -2.03 5.96 -3.73
N GLU A 16 -3.09 6.39 -3.06
CA GLU A 16 -4.44 5.88 -3.30
C GLU A 16 -5.06 6.50 -4.55
N LEU A 17 -5.74 5.69 -5.36
CA LEU A 17 -6.61 6.08 -6.46
C LEU A 17 -8.00 5.49 -6.24
N ARG A 18 -9.00 6.36 -6.19
CA ARG A 18 -10.42 6.00 -6.13
C ARG A 18 -11.03 6.05 -7.53
N ALA A 19 -11.19 4.89 -8.14
CA ALA A 19 -11.98 4.70 -9.35
C ALA A 19 -13.20 3.80 -9.03
N VAL A 20 -14.01 4.21 -8.07
CA VAL A 20 -14.93 3.29 -7.38
C VAL A 20 -16.18 2.95 -8.19
N GLU A 21 -16.76 3.90 -8.93
CA GLU A 21 -18.12 3.70 -9.43
C GLU A 21 -18.19 2.82 -10.69
N HIS A 22 -17.26 2.98 -11.63
CA HIS A 22 -17.29 2.20 -12.87
C HIS A 22 -16.69 0.80 -12.69
N ILE A 23 -15.60 0.69 -11.94
CA ILE A 23 -14.89 -0.59 -11.74
C ILE A 23 -15.78 -1.62 -11.06
N ASN A 24 -16.54 -1.19 -10.05
CA ASN A 24 -17.53 -2.05 -9.41
C ASN A 24 -18.71 -2.38 -10.35
N LYS A 25 -19.13 -1.51 -11.26
CA LYS A 25 -20.18 -1.86 -12.24
C LYS A 25 -19.72 -2.89 -13.27
N THR A 26 -18.44 -2.91 -13.63
CA THR A 26 -17.92 -3.74 -14.74
C THR A 26 -17.29 -5.04 -14.27
N ILE A 27 -16.56 -5.05 -13.13
CA ILE A 27 -15.93 -6.27 -12.61
C ILE A 27 -16.80 -6.98 -11.57
N ALA A 28 -17.58 -6.28 -10.74
CA ALA A 28 -18.42 -6.95 -9.74
C ALA A 28 -19.50 -7.89 -10.32
N PRO A 29 -20.02 -7.73 -11.54
CA PRO A 29 -20.87 -8.78 -12.11
C PRO A 29 -20.15 -10.12 -12.27
N ALA A 30 -18.82 -10.11 -12.46
CA ALA A 30 -17.97 -11.31 -12.48
C ALA A 30 -17.50 -11.72 -11.07
N LEU A 31 -17.49 -10.80 -10.11
CA LEU A 31 -17.09 -11.00 -8.72
C LEU A 31 -18.25 -10.57 -7.83
N VAL A 32 -19.14 -11.52 -7.49
CA VAL A 32 -20.43 -11.48 -6.75
C VAL A 32 -20.75 -10.27 -5.81
N SER A 33 -19.76 -9.52 -5.35
CA SER A 33 -19.85 -8.33 -4.52
C SER A 33 -19.58 -7.03 -5.30
N LYS A 34 -20.57 -6.11 -5.36
CA LYS A 34 -20.43 -4.71 -5.83
C LYS A 34 -19.39 -3.87 -5.07
N LEU A 35 -18.78 -4.41 -4.01
CA LEU A 35 -17.75 -3.77 -3.18
C LEU A 35 -16.41 -4.51 -3.25
N ALA A 36 -16.23 -5.41 -4.21
CA ALA A 36 -15.06 -6.28 -4.28
C ALA A 36 -13.73 -5.51 -4.39
N MET A 37 -13.70 -4.40 -5.15
CA MET A 37 -12.52 -3.55 -5.31
C MET A 37 -12.87 -2.11 -4.92
N GLN A 38 -12.17 -1.60 -3.91
CA GLN A 38 -12.45 -0.30 -3.34
C GLN A 38 -11.45 0.74 -3.84
N GLU A 39 -10.16 0.40 -3.88
CA GLU A 39 -9.08 1.35 -4.13
C GLU A 39 -7.94 0.70 -4.93
N PHE A 40 -7.27 1.50 -5.76
CA PHE A 40 -6.00 1.15 -6.39
C PHE A 40 -4.89 1.92 -5.68
N MET A 41 -3.72 1.31 -5.58
CA MET A 41 -2.55 1.95 -4.97
C MET A 41 -1.37 1.92 -5.90
N ILE A 42 -0.58 2.98 -5.89
CA ILE A 42 0.73 3.03 -6.54
C ILE A 42 1.79 2.73 -5.49
N LEU A 43 2.58 1.70 -5.73
CA LEU A 43 3.60 1.24 -4.80
C LEU A 43 4.96 1.35 -5.48
N PRO A 44 5.80 2.34 -5.13
CA PRO A 44 7.11 2.54 -5.77
C PRO A 44 8.19 1.48 -5.47
N VAL A 45 7.83 0.20 -5.32
CA VAL A 45 8.71 -0.90 -4.85
C VAL A 45 9.99 -1.13 -5.66
N GLY A 46 10.05 -0.68 -6.92
CA GLY A 46 11.24 -0.77 -7.76
C GLY A 46 12.17 0.44 -7.65
N ALA A 47 11.76 1.50 -6.97
CA ALA A 47 12.51 2.74 -6.89
C ALA A 47 13.64 2.68 -5.87
N SER A 48 14.74 3.37 -6.19
CA SER A 48 15.93 3.50 -5.36
C SER A 48 15.85 4.62 -4.32
N SER A 49 14.79 5.43 -4.34
CA SER A 49 14.57 6.50 -3.37
C SER A 49 13.09 6.66 -3.08
N PHE A 50 12.80 7.06 -1.85
CA PHE A 50 11.48 7.43 -1.38
C PHE A 50 10.85 8.59 -2.15
N ARG A 51 11.69 9.51 -2.65
CA ARG A 51 11.25 10.77 -3.28
C ARG A 51 10.34 10.55 -4.49
N ILE A 52 10.42 9.39 -5.13
CA ILE A 52 9.57 9.03 -6.25
C ILE A 52 8.08 9.05 -5.88
N GLY A 53 7.72 8.72 -4.62
CA GLY A 53 6.32 8.74 -4.19
C GLY A 53 5.75 10.14 -4.28
N ALA A 54 6.49 11.15 -3.81
CA ALA A 54 6.13 12.55 -3.99
C ALA A 54 6.14 12.97 -5.46
N GLU A 55 7.11 12.55 -6.27
CA GLU A 55 7.16 12.89 -7.71
C GLU A 55 5.94 12.34 -8.48
N VAL A 56 5.61 11.05 -8.28
CA VAL A 56 4.43 10.41 -8.86
C VAL A 56 3.16 11.13 -8.39
N TYR A 57 3.06 11.44 -7.10
CA TYR A 57 1.94 12.19 -6.57
C TYR A 57 1.78 13.56 -7.22
N HIS A 58 2.85 14.35 -7.30
CA HIS A 58 2.78 15.68 -7.90
C HIS A 58 2.40 15.63 -9.38
N ASN A 59 2.94 14.67 -10.13
CA ASN A 59 2.58 14.47 -11.54
C ASN A 59 1.10 14.07 -11.71
N LEU A 60 0.54 13.27 -10.82
CA LEU A 60 -0.87 12.87 -10.87
C LEU A 60 -1.82 13.95 -10.37
N LYS A 61 -1.39 14.77 -9.41
CA LYS A 61 -2.16 15.91 -8.89
C LYS A 61 -2.47 16.93 -9.97
N ASP A 62 -1.53 17.17 -10.88
CA ASP A 62 -1.75 18.10 -11.98
C ASP A 62 -2.70 17.54 -13.04
N ALA A 63 -2.86 16.21 -13.10
CA ALA A 63 -3.73 15.53 -14.05
C ALA A 63 -5.15 15.26 -13.51
N THR A 64 -5.36 15.25 -12.19
CA THR A 64 -6.57 14.66 -11.58
C THR A 64 -6.99 15.35 -10.26
N ASN A 65 -8.27 15.20 -9.87
CA ASN A 65 -8.76 15.72 -8.59
C ASN A 65 -8.23 14.91 -7.41
N VAL A 66 -7.92 15.60 -6.31
CA VAL A 66 -7.46 15.00 -5.04
C VAL A 66 -8.62 14.95 -4.04
N GLY A 67 -8.87 13.78 -3.46
CA GLY A 67 -9.89 13.55 -2.44
C GLY A 67 -9.43 13.87 -1.00
N ASP A 68 -10.31 13.58 -0.05
CA ASP A 68 -10.15 13.96 1.36
C ASP A 68 -9.00 13.24 2.06
N GLU A 69 -8.62 12.02 1.64
CA GLU A 69 -7.44 11.30 2.17
C GLU A 69 -6.16 11.58 1.38
N GLY A 70 -6.25 12.43 0.35
CA GLY A 70 -5.13 12.69 -0.56
C GLY A 70 -5.06 11.73 -1.75
N GLY A 71 -5.91 10.69 -1.80
CA GLY A 71 -6.00 9.85 -2.99
C GLY A 71 -6.56 10.60 -4.20
N PHE A 72 -6.22 10.18 -5.42
CA PHE A 72 -6.77 10.80 -6.62
C PHE A 72 -8.06 10.12 -7.07
N ALA A 73 -8.99 10.89 -7.63
CA ALA A 73 -10.23 10.39 -8.21
C ALA A 73 -10.31 10.75 -9.71
N PRO A 74 -9.49 10.12 -10.55
CA PRO A 74 -9.54 10.34 -12.00
C PRO A 74 -10.88 9.88 -12.57
N ASN A 75 -11.39 10.58 -13.58
CA ASN A 75 -12.58 10.17 -14.32
C ASN A 75 -12.22 9.03 -15.27
N ILE A 76 -12.16 7.81 -14.74
CA ILE A 76 -11.77 6.61 -15.48
C ILE A 76 -12.99 5.75 -15.75
N LEU A 77 -13.19 5.38 -17.01
CA LEU A 77 -14.28 4.52 -17.42
C LEU A 77 -13.81 3.06 -17.50
N GLU A 78 -12.55 2.78 -17.82
CA GLU A 78 -12.09 1.40 -17.97
C GLU A 78 -10.91 1.07 -17.05
N ASN A 79 -10.83 -0.17 -16.56
CA ASN A 79 -9.69 -0.61 -15.74
C ASN A 79 -8.36 -0.45 -16.47
N LYS A 80 -8.37 -0.62 -17.79
CA LYS A 80 -7.18 -0.48 -18.64
C LYS A 80 -6.67 0.96 -18.62
N GLU A 81 -7.55 1.95 -18.66
CA GLU A 81 -7.20 3.36 -18.53
C GLU A 81 -6.60 3.66 -17.15
N ALA A 82 -7.13 3.08 -16.07
CA ALA A 82 -6.52 3.17 -14.73
C ALA A 82 -5.11 2.60 -14.73
N LEU A 83 -4.94 1.39 -15.25
CA LEU A 83 -3.64 0.73 -15.40
C LEU A 83 -2.66 1.54 -16.26
N GLU A 84 -3.13 2.19 -17.34
CA GLU A 84 -2.31 3.02 -18.22
C GLU A 84 -1.91 4.34 -17.54
N LEU A 85 -2.85 5.05 -16.88
CA LEU A 85 -2.58 6.23 -16.07
C LEU A 85 -1.56 5.92 -14.96
N LEU A 86 -1.70 4.77 -14.32
CA LEU A 86 -0.82 4.28 -13.27
C LEU A 86 0.60 3.99 -13.75
N LYS A 87 0.73 3.49 -14.99
CA LYS A 87 1.98 3.06 -15.59
C LYS A 87 2.68 4.14 -16.41
N ALA A 88 2.00 5.25 -16.71
CA ALA A 88 2.49 6.33 -17.54
C ALA A 88 3.77 6.97 -16.95
N GLY A 89 4.93 6.41 -17.31
CA GLY A 89 6.27 6.89 -16.97
C GLY A 89 7.03 6.09 -15.90
N TYR A 90 6.37 5.14 -15.20
CA TYR A 90 6.95 4.50 -14.01
C TYR A 90 6.86 2.97 -14.00
N THR A 91 6.61 2.31 -15.14
CA THR A 91 6.35 0.86 -15.26
C THR A 91 7.27 -0.06 -14.47
N ASP A 92 8.57 0.25 -14.42
CA ASP A 92 9.57 -0.58 -13.74
C ASP A 92 9.81 -0.18 -12.27
N GLN A 93 9.26 0.95 -11.87
CA GLN A 93 9.45 1.56 -10.55
C GLN A 93 8.22 1.38 -9.66
N VAL A 94 7.02 1.28 -10.25
CA VAL A 94 5.77 1.16 -9.51
C VAL A 94 5.06 -0.16 -9.80
N VAL A 95 4.51 -0.76 -8.76
CA VAL A 95 3.53 -1.85 -8.87
C VAL A 95 2.16 -1.35 -8.42
N ILE A 96 1.13 -2.03 -8.90
CA ILE A 96 -0.25 -1.73 -8.53
C ILE A 96 -0.60 -2.57 -7.30
N GLY A 97 -1.05 -1.88 -6.26
CA GLY A 97 -1.79 -2.45 -5.15
C GLY A 97 -3.29 -2.39 -5.44
N MET A 98 -4.05 -3.37 -4.97
CA MET A 98 -5.52 -3.27 -4.93
C MET A 98 -6.02 -3.55 -3.54
N ASP A 99 -7.00 -2.78 -3.08
CA ASP A 99 -7.73 -3.06 -1.84
C ASP A 99 -8.97 -3.89 -2.14
N VAL A 100 -8.96 -5.13 -1.65
CA VAL A 100 -9.98 -6.14 -1.91
C VAL A 100 -10.63 -6.61 -0.62
N ALA A 101 -11.97 -6.53 -0.58
CA ALA A 101 -12.79 -6.98 0.54
C ALA A 101 -13.45 -8.37 0.34
N ALA A 102 -13.05 -9.12 -0.70
CA ALA A 102 -13.70 -10.37 -1.11
C ALA A 102 -12.74 -11.58 -1.09
N SER A 103 -13.14 -12.66 -0.42
CA SER A 103 -12.38 -13.93 -0.32
C SER A 103 -12.22 -14.68 -1.65
N GLU A 104 -13.06 -14.37 -2.64
CA GLU A 104 -13.10 -15.01 -3.95
C GLU A 104 -11.87 -14.69 -4.83
N PHE A 105 -11.04 -13.72 -4.41
CA PHE A 105 -9.88 -13.27 -5.18
C PHE A 105 -8.69 -14.25 -5.17
N TYR A 106 -8.77 -15.39 -4.48
CA TYR A 106 -7.62 -16.30 -4.34
C TYR A 106 -7.00 -16.72 -5.69
N ARG A 107 -7.83 -16.96 -6.73
CA ARG A 107 -7.33 -17.29 -8.08
C ARG A 107 -6.66 -16.10 -8.74
N PHE A 108 -7.27 -14.93 -8.58
CA PHE A 108 -6.74 -13.69 -9.12
C PHE A 108 -5.39 -13.37 -8.48
N THR A 109 -5.32 -13.34 -7.16
CA THR A 109 -4.11 -13.01 -6.39
C THR A 109 -2.96 -13.97 -6.68
N ALA A 110 -3.26 -15.26 -6.87
CA ALA A 110 -2.25 -16.26 -7.24
C ALA A 110 -1.67 -16.08 -8.66
N SER A 111 -2.41 -15.45 -9.58
CA SER A 111 -2.04 -15.36 -11.01
C SER A 111 -1.64 -13.96 -11.48
N ALA A 112 -2.11 -12.91 -10.80
CA ALA A 112 -1.99 -11.54 -11.27
C ALA A 112 -0.57 -10.97 -11.14
N GLY A 113 0.26 -11.51 -10.24
CA GLY A 113 1.62 -11.00 -10.02
C GLY A 113 1.68 -9.58 -9.45
N ILE A 114 0.58 -9.09 -8.90
CA ILE A 114 0.47 -7.76 -8.27
C ILE A 114 0.27 -7.89 -6.77
N GLN A 115 0.45 -6.78 -6.05
CA GLN A 115 0.13 -6.73 -4.64
C GLN A 115 -1.40 -6.58 -4.46
N VAL A 116 -2.00 -7.46 -3.66
CA VAL A 116 -3.41 -7.40 -3.28
C VAL A 116 -3.44 -7.19 -1.78
N VAL A 117 -3.75 -5.96 -1.40
CA VAL A 117 -3.84 -5.50 -0.03
C VAL A 117 -5.22 -5.88 0.51
N GLY A 118 -5.27 -6.51 1.68
CA GLY A 118 -6.52 -6.72 2.38
C GLY A 118 -6.72 -5.62 3.42
N ASP A 119 -7.60 -4.64 3.17
CA ASP A 119 -8.03 -3.69 4.20
C ASP A 119 -9.09 -4.32 5.11
N ASP A 120 -10.38 -4.08 4.85
CA ASP A 120 -11.51 -4.51 5.67
C ASP A 120 -11.50 -6.03 5.93
N LEU A 121 -10.95 -6.79 4.98
CA LEU A 121 -10.85 -8.24 5.06
C LEU A 121 -9.95 -8.71 6.21
N THR A 122 -8.89 -7.96 6.54
CA THR A 122 -7.86 -8.42 7.48
C THR A 122 -7.73 -7.53 8.72
N VAL A 123 -8.16 -6.27 8.66
CA VAL A 123 -7.86 -5.31 9.73
C VAL A 123 -8.46 -5.68 11.09
N THR A 124 -9.65 -6.30 11.10
CA THR A 124 -10.33 -6.73 12.33
C THR A 124 -9.92 -8.14 12.79
N ASN A 125 -9.29 -8.92 11.91
CA ASN A 125 -8.81 -10.25 12.21
C ASN A 125 -7.52 -10.54 11.43
N PRO A 126 -6.37 -9.98 11.87
CA PRO A 126 -5.10 -10.13 11.17
C PRO A 126 -4.64 -11.59 11.08
N LYS A 127 -5.21 -12.49 11.90
CA LYS A 127 -4.96 -13.94 11.78
C LYS A 127 -5.42 -14.50 10.45
N ARG A 128 -6.34 -13.82 9.75
CA ARG A 128 -6.72 -14.19 8.39
C ARG A 128 -5.56 -14.14 7.42
N ALA A 129 -4.52 -13.33 7.65
CA ALA A 129 -3.31 -13.35 6.81
C ALA A 129 -2.59 -14.71 6.79
N ALA A 130 -2.88 -15.61 7.74
CA ALA A 130 -2.33 -16.97 7.78
C ALA A 130 -3.16 -18.00 6.99
N SER A 131 -4.46 -17.75 6.80
CA SER A 131 -5.40 -18.71 6.19
C SER A 131 -5.95 -18.26 4.85
N GLU A 132 -6.03 -16.94 4.65
CA GLU A 132 -6.58 -16.31 3.46
C GLU A 132 -5.57 -16.36 2.31
N LYS A 133 -6.08 -16.46 1.09
CA LYS A 133 -5.28 -16.41 -0.14
C LYS A 133 -5.80 -15.37 -1.12
N SER A 134 -6.92 -14.71 -0.80
CA SER A 134 -7.46 -13.61 -1.58
C SER A 134 -6.57 -12.37 -1.59
N CYS A 135 -5.69 -12.22 -0.61
CA CYS A 135 -4.74 -11.11 -0.52
C CYS A 135 -3.32 -11.66 -0.35
N ASN A 136 -2.32 -10.80 -0.54
CA ASN A 136 -0.90 -11.11 -0.30
C ASN A 136 -0.17 -9.98 0.44
N CYS A 137 -0.89 -8.96 0.89
CA CYS A 137 -0.37 -7.89 1.72
C CYS A 137 -1.39 -7.50 2.79
N LEU A 138 -0.92 -7.34 4.03
CA LEU A 138 -1.71 -6.87 5.17
C LEU A 138 -1.65 -5.35 5.24
N LEU A 139 -2.81 -4.69 5.26
CA LEU A 139 -2.89 -3.29 5.66
C LEU A 139 -2.94 -3.19 7.19
N LEU A 140 -1.82 -2.81 7.79
CA LEU A 140 -1.67 -2.70 9.24
C LEU A 140 -2.09 -1.30 9.72
N LYS A 141 -3.36 -1.17 10.12
CA LYS A 141 -3.87 0.03 10.79
C LYS A 141 -3.73 -0.11 12.30
N VAL A 142 -2.69 0.50 12.86
CA VAL A 142 -2.28 0.37 14.27
C VAL A 142 -3.43 0.72 15.23
N ASN A 143 -4.23 1.72 14.90
CA ASN A 143 -5.37 2.15 15.69
C ASN A 143 -6.55 1.15 15.68
N GLN A 144 -6.65 0.30 14.66
CA GLN A 144 -7.75 -0.68 14.55
C GLN A 144 -7.43 -2.04 15.16
N ILE A 145 -6.15 -2.39 15.26
CA ILE A 145 -5.75 -3.68 15.82
C ILE A 145 -5.71 -3.67 17.35
N GLY A 146 -5.56 -2.50 17.98
CA GLY A 146 -5.52 -2.35 19.44
C GLY A 146 -4.17 -1.82 19.91
N SER A 147 -3.30 -2.71 20.40
CA SER A 147 -2.00 -2.34 20.94
C SER A 147 -0.85 -2.41 19.93
N VAL A 148 0.26 -1.73 20.26
CA VAL A 148 1.52 -1.87 19.52
C VAL A 148 2.00 -3.33 19.54
N THR A 149 1.87 -4.04 20.65
CA THR A 149 2.21 -5.47 20.74
C THR A 149 1.43 -6.32 19.74
N GLU A 150 0.12 -6.09 19.63
CA GLU A 150 -0.73 -6.79 18.67
C GLU A 150 -0.37 -6.42 17.22
N SER A 151 -0.02 -5.15 16.98
CA SER A 151 0.50 -4.68 15.69
C SER A 151 1.77 -5.44 15.28
N LEU A 152 2.72 -5.61 16.20
CA LEU A 152 3.93 -6.40 15.97
C LEU A 152 3.62 -7.87 15.68
N GLN A 153 2.67 -8.46 16.42
CA GLN A 153 2.28 -9.86 16.23
C GLN A 153 1.63 -10.08 14.86
N ALA A 154 0.73 -9.19 14.43
CA ALA A 154 0.12 -9.25 13.12
C ALA A 154 1.12 -9.05 11.98
N CYS A 155 2.03 -8.07 12.12
CA CYS A 155 3.11 -7.85 11.17
C CYS A 155 3.96 -9.12 11.00
N LYS A 156 4.43 -9.71 12.11
CA LYS A 156 5.22 -10.95 12.10
C LYS A 156 4.46 -12.11 11.48
N LEU A 157 3.17 -12.25 11.81
CA LEU A 157 2.34 -13.32 11.26
C LEU A 157 2.22 -13.22 9.74
N ALA A 158 1.89 -12.04 9.22
CA ALA A 158 1.81 -11.79 7.78
C ALA A 158 3.17 -12.07 7.10
N GLN A 159 4.25 -11.48 7.60
CA GLN A 159 5.60 -11.68 7.04
C GLN A 159 6.04 -13.15 7.06
N SER A 160 5.70 -13.92 8.12
CA SER A 160 6.02 -15.34 8.22
C SER A 160 5.26 -16.23 7.22
N ASN A 161 4.11 -15.76 6.73
CA ASN A 161 3.32 -16.41 5.68
C ASN A 161 3.66 -15.87 4.28
N GLY A 162 4.75 -15.11 4.15
CA GLY A 162 5.21 -14.56 2.87
C GLY A 162 4.37 -13.38 2.37
N TRP A 163 3.55 -12.78 3.22
CA TRP A 163 2.80 -11.58 2.86
C TRP A 163 3.65 -10.32 3.06
N GLY A 164 3.40 -9.33 2.22
CA GLY A 164 3.80 -7.95 2.47
C GLY A 164 3.02 -7.37 3.66
N VAL A 165 3.54 -6.29 4.22
CA VAL A 165 2.83 -5.50 5.23
C VAL A 165 2.95 -4.03 4.83
N MET A 166 1.84 -3.31 4.87
CA MET A 166 1.78 -1.88 4.65
C MET A 166 1.21 -1.24 5.89
N VAL A 167 1.98 -0.40 6.57
CA VAL A 167 1.48 0.31 7.75
C VAL A 167 0.65 1.51 7.28
N SER A 168 -0.54 1.69 7.81
CA SER A 168 -1.46 2.73 7.34
C SER A 168 -1.99 3.56 8.49
N HIS A 169 -2.12 4.86 8.26
CA HIS A 169 -2.93 5.72 9.11
C HIS A 169 -4.42 5.59 8.76
N ARG A 170 -5.27 6.30 9.51
CA ARG A 170 -6.66 6.60 9.13
C ARG A 170 -6.86 8.10 8.96
N SER A 171 -7.83 8.47 8.13
CA SER A 171 -8.28 9.85 8.04
C SER A 171 -8.70 10.39 9.41
N GLY A 172 -8.22 11.60 9.74
CA GLY A 172 -8.47 12.27 11.02
C GLY A 172 -7.58 11.82 12.19
N GLU A 173 -6.59 10.96 11.97
CA GLU A 173 -5.58 10.64 13.00
C GLU A 173 -4.56 11.77 13.22
N THR A 174 -3.91 11.75 14.38
CA THR A 174 -2.85 12.73 14.75
C THR A 174 -1.72 12.77 13.74
N GLU A 175 -1.23 13.95 13.37
CA GLU A 175 -0.06 14.15 12.49
C GLU A 175 1.29 13.75 13.11
N ASP A 176 1.26 13.10 14.27
CA ASP A 176 2.42 12.50 14.92
C ASP A 176 3.18 11.57 13.96
N THR A 177 4.51 11.66 14.01
CA THR A 177 5.40 10.95 13.09
C THR A 177 5.71 9.53 13.51
N PHE A 178 5.25 9.07 14.68
CA PHE A 178 5.52 7.74 15.22
C PHE A 178 5.26 6.62 14.22
N ILE A 179 4.24 6.75 13.37
CA ILE A 179 3.94 5.73 12.36
C ILE A 179 5.12 5.56 11.38
N ALA A 180 5.83 6.62 11.02
CA ALA A 180 7.03 6.56 10.18
C ALA A 180 8.13 5.73 10.84
N ASP A 181 8.41 6.01 12.12
CA ASP A 181 9.39 5.26 12.91
C ASP A 181 8.97 3.79 13.07
N LEU A 182 7.67 3.54 13.25
CA LEU A 182 7.11 2.20 13.36
C LEU A 182 7.31 1.39 12.08
N VAL A 183 7.09 1.97 10.90
CA VAL A 183 7.28 1.28 9.60
C VAL A 183 8.74 0.85 9.43
N VAL A 184 9.67 1.73 9.80
CA VAL A 184 11.11 1.45 9.79
C VAL A 184 11.43 0.33 10.77
N GLY A 185 10.97 0.44 12.02
CA GLY A 185 11.21 -0.54 13.07
C GLY A 185 10.64 -1.93 12.76
N LEU A 186 9.48 -1.99 12.09
CA LEU A 186 8.86 -3.23 11.63
C LEU A 186 9.47 -3.77 10.32
N CYS A 187 10.31 -2.98 9.65
CA CYS A 187 10.93 -3.33 8.37
C CYS A 187 9.90 -3.79 7.32
N THR A 188 8.74 -3.13 7.26
CA THR A 188 7.68 -3.52 6.33
C THR A 188 7.93 -3.05 4.91
N GLY A 189 8.69 -1.95 4.77
CA GLY A 189 9.04 -1.37 3.46
C GLY A 189 7.86 -0.67 2.78
N GLN A 190 6.69 -0.52 3.41
CA GLN A 190 5.55 0.20 2.84
C GLN A 190 4.75 0.92 3.92
N ILE A 191 4.28 2.11 3.56
CA ILE A 191 3.45 2.96 4.39
C ILE A 191 2.32 3.59 3.53
N LYS A 192 1.15 3.83 4.14
CA LYS A 192 0.04 4.60 3.56
C LYS A 192 -0.31 5.72 4.53
N THR A 193 0.21 6.92 4.28
CA THR A 193 -0.06 8.18 4.99
C THR A 193 -0.79 9.22 4.14
N GLY A 194 -1.36 8.80 3.00
CA GLY A 194 -2.15 9.66 2.14
C GLY A 194 -1.26 10.59 1.32
N ALA A 195 -1.69 11.84 1.11
CA ALA A 195 -0.92 12.78 0.30
C ALA A 195 0.44 13.13 0.96
N PRO A 196 1.58 12.94 0.28
CA PRO A 196 2.92 13.26 0.79
C PRO A 196 3.06 14.71 1.27
N CYS A 197 2.29 15.64 0.69
CA CYS A 197 2.35 17.06 1.03
C CYS A 197 1.53 17.46 2.27
N ARG A 198 0.84 16.53 2.95
CA ARG A 198 -0.07 16.85 4.06
C ARG A 198 0.49 16.60 5.45
N SER A 199 1.53 15.79 5.59
CA SER A 199 2.00 15.35 6.90
C SER A 199 3.51 15.45 7.08
N GLU A 200 3.93 15.71 8.32
CA GLU A 200 5.34 15.60 8.73
C GLU A 200 5.84 14.14 8.75
N ARG A 201 4.93 13.16 8.63
CA ARG A 201 5.27 11.73 8.58
C ARG A 201 6.15 11.41 7.38
N TYR A 202 5.83 11.98 6.21
CA TYR A 202 6.65 11.82 5.01
C TYR A 202 8.05 12.44 5.19
N ASN A 203 8.14 13.63 5.79
CA ASN A 203 9.43 14.26 6.09
C ASN A 203 10.24 13.46 7.13
N GLN A 204 9.58 12.84 8.12
CA GLN A 204 10.25 11.96 9.07
C GLN A 204 10.88 10.76 8.38
N ILE A 205 10.17 10.17 7.43
CA ILE A 205 10.69 9.08 6.61
C ILE A 205 11.94 9.50 5.85
N LEU A 206 11.93 10.68 5.22
CA LEU A 206 13.11 11.20 4.50
C LEU A 206 14.30 11.43 5.44
N ARG A 207 14.06 11.94 6.66
CA ARG A 207 15.12 12.07 7.68
C ARG A 207 15.72 10.71 8.06
N ILE A 208 14.86 9.72 8.26
CA ILE A 208 15.31 8.36 8.59
C ILE A 208 16.09 7.73 7.41
N GLU A 209 15.64 7.93 6.16
CA GLU A 209 16.37 7.51 4.96
C GLU A 209 17.78 8.13 4.93
N GLU A 210 17.89 9.44 5.17
CA GLU A 210 19.17 10.15 5.22
C GLU A 210 20.09 9.60 6.31
N GLU A 211 19.56 9.36 7.52
CA GLU A 211 20.32 8.80 8.64
C GLU A 211 20.79 7.36 8.40
N LEU A 212 19.97 6.55 7.73
CA LEU A 212 20.30 5.16 7.40
C LEU A 212 21.28 5.04 6.22
N GLY A 213 21.29 6.04 5.34
CA GLY A 213 22.15 6.10 4.17
C GLY A 213 21.90 4.95 3.20
N SER A 214 22.96 4.25 2.80
CA SER A 214 22.88 3.12 1.85
C SER A 214 22.39 1.80 2.47
N LYS A 215 21.92 1.81 3.74
CA LYS A 215 21.31 0.63 4.35
C LYS A 215 19.97 0.36 3.66
N SER A 216 19.88 -0.82 3.07
CA SER A 216 18.73 -1.28 2.32
C SER A 216 17.54 -1.55 3.25
N PHE A 217 16.32 -1.29 2.78
CA PHE A 217 15.07 -1.75 3.39
C PHE A 217 14.59 -2.99 2.65
N ARG A 218 13.75 -3.81 3.29
CA ARG A 218 13.18 -4.99 2.64
C ARG A 218 12.36 -4.56 1.41
N ASN A 219 12.64 -5.13 0.24
CA ASN A 219 11.73 -5.06 -0.89
C ASN A 219 10.45 -5.82 -0.48
N PRO A 220 9.29 -5.15 -0.40
CA PRO A 220 8.06 -5.77 0.10
C PRO A 220 7.58 -6.95 -0.74
N LEU A 221 8.00 -7.01 -2.01
CA LEU A 221 7.68 -8.08 -2.95
C LEU A 221 8.74 -9.18 -3.03
N ALA A 222 9.88 -9.00 -2.36
CA ALA A 222 10.89 -10.05 -2.27
C ALA A 222 10.37 -11.17 -1.36
N LYS A 223 10.18 -12.34 -1.97
CA LYS A 223 9.75 -13.58 -1.32
C LYS A 223 10.85 -14.17 -0.47
#